data_AF-A0A4D5RF01-F1
#
_entry.id   AF-A0A4D5RF01-F1
#
_cell.length_a   1.000
_cell.length_b   1.000
_cell.length_c   1.000
_cell.angle_alpha   90.00
_cell.angle_beta   90.00
_cell.angle_gamma   90.00
#
_symmetry.space_group_name_H-M   'P 1'
#
loop_
_entity.id
_entity.type
_entity.pdbx_description
1 polymer ?
#
loop_
_entity_poly.entity_id
_entity_poly.type
_entity_poly.pdbx_seq_one_letter_code
_entity_poly.pdbx_strand_id
1 'polypeptide(L)'
;LRMYFLLHVLRAVDCVRDKVPQLKLPIGIDIVKHAGEVDGKSTAAHIAILAPDDVNVYIFPDVPSYNRDEVLLIFPGENAQSLETLWDSHHKSHHDASLSPCVVCHQGHPTIPWKRLVFIDSTWKQTKRIYLDAKMSGLRCAVLQGGRSVFWRPQRGKPSSWLATAEAVHLSVTRLLALQGCQGNVDDLLFFFKFFYAKIRSRYKDSGVLQ
;
A
#
# COMPACT_ATOMS: atom_id res chain seq x y z
N LEU A 1 -19.83 -10.77 0.41
CA LEU A 1 -18.66 -10.16 1.11
C LEU A 1 -19.13 -8.96 1.95
N ARG A 2 -20.28 -9.08 2.65
CA ARG A 2 -21.09 -7.91 3.08
C ARG A 2 -21.09 -7.64 4.60
N MET A 3 -20.22 -8.26 5.40
CA MET A 3 -20.41 -8.29 6.87
C MET A 3 -19.18 -7.90 7.74
N TYR A 4 -18.08 -7.41 7.18
CA TYR A 4 -16.89 -7.05 7.99
C TYR A 4 -16.53 -5.56 7.96
N PHE A 5 -16.87 -4.86 6.88
CA PHE A 5 -16.46 -3.47 6.67
C PHE A 5 -17.63 -2.60 6.23
N LEU A 6 -17.59 -1.35 6.68
CA LEU A 6 -18.36 -0.26 6.11
C LEU A 6 -17.46 0.47 5.10
N LEU A 7 -17.50 0.04 3.84
CA LEU A 7 -16.56 0.48 2.79
C LEU A 7 -16.68 1.96 2.44
N HIS A 8 -17.83 2.59 2.70
CA HIS A 8 -18.01 4.03 2.49
C HIS A 8 -17.27 4.88 3.52
N VAL A 9 -17.17 4.39 4.77
CA VAL A 9 -16.54 5.11 5.88
C VAL A 9 -15.20 4.50 6.29
N LEU A 10 -14.77 3.43 5.62
CA LEU A 10 -13.52 2.70 5.85
C LEU A 10 -13.35 2.30 7.33
N ARG A 11 -14.40 1.71 7.91
CA ARG A 11 -14.39 1.21 9.30
C ARG A 11 -14.76 -0.27 9.37
N ALA A 12 -14.20 -0.96 10.35
CA ALA A 12 -14.67 -2.27 10.75
C ALA A 12 -16.09 -2.17 11.35
N VAL A 13 -16.93 -3.16 11.10
CA VAL A 13 -18.25 -3.27 11.75
C VAL A 13 -18.06 -3.51 13.25
N ASP A 14 -18.92 -2.94 14.09
CA ASP A 14 -18.76 -2.90 15.54
C ASP A 14 -18.50 -4.28 16.16
N CYS A 15 -19.18 -5.33 15.69
CA CYS A 15 -19.03 -6.69 16.21
C CYS A 15 -17.65 -7.33 15.98
N VAL A 16 -16.82 -6.75 15.12
CA VAL A 16 -15.44 -7.23 14.87
C VAL A 16 -14.38 -6.18 15.19
N ARG A 17 -14.76 -4.96 15.57
CA ARG A 17 -13.84 -3.84 15.79
C ARG A 17 -12.71 -4.19 16.77
N ASP A 18 -13.05 -4.80 17.90
CA ASP A 18 -12.08 -5.15 18.95
C ASP A 18 -11.11 -6.28 18.54
N LYS A 19 -11.37 -6.95 17.42
CA LYS A 19 -10.53 -8.02 16.87
C LYS A 19 -9.62 -7.53 15.74
N VAL A 20 -9.75 -6.27 15.34
CA VAL A 20 -8.98 -5.68 14.24
C VAL A 20 -7.77 -4.95 14.83
N PRO A 21 -6.53 -5.34 14.46
CA PRO A 21 -5.36 -4.64 14.96
C PRO A 21 -5.38 -3.19 14.50
N GLN A 22 -4.94 -2.29 15.38
CA GLN A 22 -4.73 -0.88 15.07
C GLN A 22 -3.24 -0.65 14.89
N LEU A 23 -2.85 -0.23 13.69
CA LEU A 23 -1.47 -0.11 13.27
C LEU A 23 -1.08 1.36 13.19
N LYS A 24 0.17 1.63 13.55
CA LYS A 24 0.86 2.88 13.25
C LYS A 24 1.94 2.63 12.21
N LEU A 25 2.01 3.49 11.21
CA LEU A 25 2.93 3.35 10.08
C LEU A 25 4.08 4.35 10.18
N PRO A 26 5.30 3.97 9.76
CA PRO A 26 6.45 4.88 9.80
C PRO A 26 6.37 6.01 8.76
N ILE A 27 5.41 5.93 7.83
CA ILE A 27 5.18 6.90 6.76
C ILE A 27 3.68 6.99 6.45
N GLY A 28 3.20 8.17 6.06
CA GLY A 28 1.83 8.34 5.59
C GLY A 28 1.58 7.61 4.26
N ILE A 29 0.36 7.14 4.05
CA ILE A 29 -0.04 6.42 2.84
C ILE A 29 -1.25 7.08 2.21
N ASP A 30 -1.16 7.42 0.93
CA ASP A 30 -2.31 7.81 0.13
C ASP A 30 -2.61 6.76 -0.92
N ILE A 31 -3.87 6.37 -1.01
CA ILE A 31 -4.34 5.43 -2.02
C ILE A 31 -5.35 6.15 -2.90
N VAL A 32 -4.98 6.38 -4.16
CA VAL A 32 -5.88 6.94 -5.17
C VAL A 32 -6.64 5.79 -5.83
N LYS A 33 -7.89 5.61 -5.40
CA LYS A 33 -8.79 4.57 -5.91
C LYS A 33 -9.58 5.09 -7.10
N HIS A 34 -9.64 4.29 -8.17
CA HIS A 34 -10.52 4.61 -9.30
C HIS A 34 -12.01 4.42 -8.90
N ALA A 35 -12.88 5.37 -9.25
CA ALA A 35 -14.31 5.30 -8.90
C ALA A 35 -15.02 4.04 -9.42
N GLY A 36 -14.58 3.52 -10.57
CA GLY A 36 -15.09 2.27 -11.15
C GLY A 36 -14.47 0.99 -10.61
N GLU A 37 -13.55 1.06 -9.64
CA GLU A 37 -12.97 -0.13 -9.00
C GLU A 37 -13.98 -0.75 -8.03
N VAL A 38 -14.23 -2.05 -8.17
CA VAL A 38 -15.23 -2.76 -7.37
C VAL A 38 -14.71 -2.97 -5.95
N ASP A 39 -15.41 -2.45 -4.94
CA ASP A 39 -14.92 -2.48 -3.55
C ASP A 39 -14.63 -3.90 -3.04
N GLY A 40 -15.40 -4.89 -3.49
CA GLY A 40 -15.16 -6.29 -3.13
C GLY A 40 -13.90 -6.92 -3.76
N LYS A 41 -13.17 -6.19 -4.60
CA LYS A 41 -11.88 -6.57 -5.21
C LYS A 41 -10.72 -5.68 -4.72
N SER A 42 -11.01 -4.43 -4.38
CA SER A 42 -10.03 -3.51 -3.80
C SER A 42 -9.51 -4.03 -2.46
N THR A 43 -8.21 -3.86 -2.25
CA THR A 43 -7.57 -4.09 -0.94
C THR A 43 -7.15 -2.80 -0.25
N ALA A 44 -7.47 -1.64 -0.84
CA ALA A 44 -7.21 -0.32 -0.25
C ALA A 44 -7.92 -0.15 1.11
N ALA A 45 -9.18 -0.58 1.18
CA ALA A 45 -9.97 -0.50 2.40
C ALA A 45 -9.37 -1.33 3.55
N HIS A 46 -8.64 -2.41 3.26
CA HIS A 46 -7.99 -3.20 4.30
C HIS A 46 -6.97 -2.35 5.06
N ILE A 47 -6.15 -1.60 4.31
CA ILE A 47 -5.09 -0.78 4.86
C ILE A 47 -5.66 0.40 5.65
N ALA A 48 -6.67 1.08 5.09
CA ALA A 48 -7.31 2.22 5.74
C ALA A 48 -8.00 1.84 7.06
N ILE A 49 -8.57 0.64 7.16
CA ILE A 49 -9.21 0.15 8.40
C ILE A 49 -8.16 -0.19 9.46
N LEU A 50 -6.99 -0.68 9.04
CA LEU A 50 -5.92 -1.10 9.95
C LEU A 50 -5.10 0.08 10.48
N ALA A 51 -4.87 1.12 9.67
CA ALA A 51 -4.07 2.29 10.04
C ALA A 51 -4.80 3.61 9.68
N PRO A 52 -5.95 3.91 10.31
CA PRO A 52 -6.82 5.00 9.90
C PRO A 52 -6.20 6.39 10.05
N ASP A 53 -5.22 6.56 10.94
CA ASP A 53 -4.56 7.85 11.17
C ASP A 53 -3.44 8.14 10.15
N ASP A 54 -2.91 7.10 9.51
CA ASP A 54 -1.75 7.20 8.61
C ASP A 54 -2.17 7.07 7.14
N VAL A 55 -3.36 6.55 6.86
CA VAL A 55 -3.82 6.16 5.53
C VAL A 55 -5.03 6.98 5.08
N ASN A 56 -4.90 7.66 3.94
CA ASN A 56 -6.04 8.26 3.24
C ASN A 56 -6.38 7.47 1.98
N VAL A 57 -7.67 7.36 1.68
CA VAL A 57 -8.17 6.80 0.41
C VAL A 57 -8.95 7.88 -0.31
N TYR A 58 -8.47 8.26 -1.49
CA TYR A 58 -9.07 9.26 -2.36
C TYR A 58 -9.78 8.59 -3.52
N ILE A 59 -10.97 9.07 -3.88
CA ILE A 59 -11.72 8.56 -5.02
C ILE A 59 -11.46 9.47 -6.23
N PHE A 60 -10.73 8.97 -7.23
CA PHE A 60 -10.42 9.73 -8.44
C PHE A 60 -11.70 10.20 -9.16
N PRO A 61 -11.83 11.47 -9.57
CA PRO A 61 -10.76 12.49 -9.72
C PRO A 61 -10.49 13.39 -8.51
N ASP A 62 -11.15 13.15 -7.38
CA ASP A 62 -10.96 13.92 -6.15
C ASP A 62 -9.71 13.46 -5.40
N VAL A 63 -8.56 13.96 -5.86
CA VAL A 63 -7.21 13.70 -5.34
C VAL A 63 -6.60 15.03 -4.87
N PRO A 64 -5.85 15.07 -3.76
CA PRO A 64 -5.17 16.27 -3.32
C PRO A 64 -4.05 16.68 -4.30
N SER A 65 -3.64 17.94 -4.23
CA SER A 65 -2.39 18.40 -4.84
C SER A 65 -1.21 18.00 -3.95
N TYR A 66 -0.17 17.42 -4.55
CA TYR A 66 1.02 16.97 -3.82
C TYR A 66 2.18 17.96 -3.94
N ASN A 67 2.92 18.14 -2.84
CA ASN A 67 4.29 18.65 -2.92
C ASN A 67 5.21 17.52 -3.42
N ARG A 68 5.81 17.72 -4.60
CA ARG A 68 6.61 16.71 -5.32
C ARG A 68 7.86 16.25 -4.57
N ASP A 69 8.37 17.10 -3.67
CA ASP A 69 9.57 16.79 -2.90
C ASP A 69 9.25 15.93 -1.68
N GLU A 70 8.01 15.96 -1.19
CA GLU A 70 7.58 15.30 0.04
C GLU A 70 6.87 13.96 -0.19
N VAL A 71 6.53 13.62 -1.43
CA VAL A 71 5.81 12.38 -1.76
C VAL A 71 6.55 11.52 -2.75
N LEU A 72 6.26 10.21 -2.69
CA LEU A 72 6.77 9.24 -3.64
C LEU A 72 5.64 8.37 -4.17
N LEU A 73 5.48 8.34 -5.50
CA LEU A 73 4.50 7.49 -6.15
C LEU A 73 5.06 6.07 -6.32
N ILE A 74 4.40 5.08 -5.74
CA ILE A 74 4.75 3.67 -5.92
C ILE A 74 4.04 3.16 -7.17
N PHE A 75 4.73 3.22 -8.30
CA PHE A 75 4.17 2.87 -9.60
C PHE A 75 5.28 2.48 -10.61
N PRO A 76 5.09 1.41 -11.42
CA PRO A 76 6.02 1.06 -12.49
C PRO A 76 5.80 1.95 -13.73
N GLY A 77 6.09 3.25 -13.58
CA GLY A 77 6.10 4.22 -14.69
C GLY A 77 7.37 4.15 -15.53
N GLU A 78 7.38 4.82 -16.68
CA GLU A 78 8.48 4.79 -17.67
C GLU A 78 9.84 5.20 -17.09
N ASN A 79 9.85 6.08 -16.09
CA ASN A 79 11.08 6.58 -15.44
C ASN A 79 11.19 6.15 -13.97
N ALA A 80 10.51 5.06 -13.58
CA ALA A 80 10.55 4.58 -12.21
C ALA A 80 11.92 4.02 -11.84
N GLN A 81 12.46 4.44 -10.69
CA GLN A 81 13.67 3.89 -10.09
C GLN A 81 13.30 2.92 -8.96
N SER A 82 14.23 2.10 -8.49
CA SER A 82 13.94 1.30 -7.29
C SER A 82 13.79 2.22 -6.06
N LEU A 83 13.00 1.77 -5.09
CA LEU A 83 12.84 2.49 -3.81
C LEU A 83 14.19 2.69 -3.12
N GLU A 84 15.06 1.69 -3.20
CA GLU A 84 16.40 1.68 -2.63
C GLU A 84 17.31 2.72 -3.30
N THR A 85 17.29 2.83 -4.64
CA THR A 85 18.08 3.84 -5.35
C THR A 85 17.66 5.26 -4.98
N LEU A 86 16.36 5.50 -4.84
CA LEU A 86 15.82 6.81 -4.44
C LEU A 86 16.15 7.16 -2.99
N TRP A 87 16.13 6.18 -2.09
CA TRP A 87 16.56 6.32 -0.71
C TRP A 87 18.03 6.73 -0.60
N ASP A 88 18.91 5.99 -1.28
CA ASP A 88 20.36 6.24 -1.28
C ASP A 88 20.69 7.61 -1.87
N SER A 89 20.02 8.00 -2.96
CA SER A 89 20.26 9.28 -3.62
C SER A 89 19.93 10.45 -2.69
N HIS A 90 18.86 10.33 -1.88
CA HIS A 90 18.50 11.36 -0.91
C HIS A 90 19.51 11.45 0.24
N HIS A 91 19.95 10.32 0.79
CA HIS A 91 20.89 10.34 1.90
C HIS A 91 22.32 10.72 1.48
N LYS A 92 22.70 10.53 0.21
CA LYS A 92 23.97 11.05 -0.32
C LYS A 92 23.98 12.56 -0.46
N SER A 93 22.84 13.19 -0.77
CA SER A 93 22.75 14.65 -0.89
C SER A 93 22.67 15.37 0.45
N HIS A 94 22.28 14.67 1.52
CA HIS A 94 22.18 15.20 2.88
C HIS A 94 23.26 14.58 3.78
N HIS A 95 24.37 15.29 3.98
CA HIS A 95 25.57 14.83 4.67
C HIS A 95 25.40 14.53 6.19
N ASP A 96 24.18 14.67 6.73
CA ASP A 96 23.83 14.36 8.12
C ASP A 96 22.46 13.65 8.18
N ALA A 97 22.48 12.35 8.49
CA ALA A 97 21.27 11.55 8.61
C ALA A 97 20.68 11.78 10.00
N SER A 98 19.76 12.74 10.11
CA SER A 98 18.99 12.94 11.34
C SER A 98 18.30 11.63 11.75
N LEU A 99 18.45 11.26 13.02
CA LEU A 99 17.79 10.11 13.60
C LEU A 99 16.44 10.51 14.18
N SER A 100 15.42 9.69 13.93
CA SER A 100 14.07 9.84 14.46
C SER A 100 13.62 8.55 15.17
N PRO A 101 12.79 8.64 16.22
CA PRO A 101 12.27 7.46 16.88
C PRO A 101 11.34 6.67 15.95
N CYS A 102 11.59 5.38 15.82
CA CYS A 102 10.79 4.47 15.02
C CYS A 102 9.46 4.17 15.70
N VAL A 103 8.35 4.33 14.98
CA VAL A 103 7.02 3.98 15.51
C VAL A 103 6.82 2.46 15.69
N VAL A 104 7.66 1.63 15.06
CA VAL A 104 7.52 0.17 15.06
C VAL A 104 8.36 -0.49 16.17
N CYS A 105 9.62 -0.09 16.33
CA CYS A 105 10.54 -0.70 17.32
C CYS A 105 11.00 0.26 18.42
N HIS A 106 10.61 1.53 18.37
CA HIS A 106 10.96 2.60 19.32
C HIS A 106 12.45 2.97 19.41
N GLN A 107 13.30 2.45 18.51
CA GLN A 107 14.71 2.83 18.39
C GLN A 107 14.91 4.02 17.45
N GLY A 108 16.06 4.69 17.56
CA GLY A 108 16.45 5.77 16.64
C GLY A 108 16.91 5.24 15.28
N HIS A 109 16.30 5.73 14.19
CA HIS A 109 16.64 5.35 12.82
C HIS A 109 16.76 6.57 11.89
N PRO A 110 17.51 6.48 10.79
CA PRO A 110 17.52 7.51 9.75
C PRO A 110 16.09 7.90 9.34
N THR A 111 15.86 9.19 9.20
CA THR A 111 14.54 9.71 8.80
C THR A 111 14.14 9.24 7.41
N ILE A 112 12.86 8.93 7.22
CA ILE A 112 12.34 8.62 5.89
C ILE A 112 12.26 9.93 5.08
N PRO A 113 12.84 10.00 3.86
CA PRO A 113 12.88 11.23 3.06
C PRO A 113 11.53 11.82 2.68
N TRP A 114 10.51 10.97 2.60
CA TRP A 114 9.17 11.33 2.14
C TRP A 114 8.21 11.34 3.31
N LYS A 115 7.25 12.27 3.28
CA LYS A 115 6.13 12.29 4.23
C LYS A 115 5.07 11.27 3.86
N ARG A 116 4.87 11.00 2.56
CA ARG A 116 3.82 10.10 2.08
C ARG A 116 4.24 9.24 0.89
N LEU A 117 3.80 7.99 0.91
CA LEU A 117 3.79 7.13 -0.28
C LEU A 117 2.40 7.20 -0.93
N VAL A 118 2.36 7.32 -2.25
CA VAL A 118 1.12 7.36 -3.02
C VAL A 118 0.99 6.07 -3.83
N PHE A 119 -0.19 5.46 -3.82
CA PHE A 119 -0.52 4.24 -4.55
C PHE A 119 -1.75 4.46 -5.44
N ILE A 120 -1.87 3.71 -6.53
CA ILE A 120 -3.05 3.72 -7.41
C ILE A 120 -3.79 2.39 -7.26
N ASP A 121 -5.02 2.43 -6.75
CA ASP A 121 -5.90 1.27 -6.62
C ASP A 121 -6.92 1.25 -7.77
N SER A 122 -6.60 0.51 -8.83
CA SER A 122 -7.43 0.42 -10.02
C SER A 122 -7.10 -0.81 -10.86
N THR A 123 -7.98 -1.17 -11.79
CA THR A 123 -7.59 -2.06 -12.88
C THR A 123 -6.52 -1.41 -13.77
N TRP A 124 -5.59 -2.21 -14.31
CA TRP A 124 -4.53 -1.72 -15.20
C TRP A 124 -5.01 -0.91 -16.42
N LYS A 125 -6.23 -1.19 -16.91
CA LYS A 125 -6.83 -0.41 -18.00
C LYS A 125 -7.16 1.02 -17.55
N GLN A 126 -7.58 1.20 -16.30
CA GLN A 126 -7.98 2.48 -15.72
C GLN A 126 -6.80 3.26 -15.14
N THR A 127 -5.75 2.56 -14.70
CA THR A 127 -4.54 3.12 -14.08
C THR A 127 -3.91 4.26 -14.88
N LYS A 128 -3.84 4.13 -16.21
CA LYS A 128 -3.25 5.17 -17.08
C LYS A 128 -3.91 6.53 -16.92
N ARG A 129 -5.24 6.56 -16.71
CA ARG A 129 -5.97 7.82 -16.58
C ARG A 129 -5.63 8.56 -15.29
N ILE A 130 -5.35 7.81 -14.22
CA ILE A 130 -4.92 8.37 -12.93
C ILE A 130 -3.46 8.80 -13.04
N TYR A 131 -2.59 7.93 -13.56
CA TYR A 131 -1.15 8.20 -13.68
C TYR A 131 -0.83 9.44 -14.52
N LEU A 132 -1.59 9.68 -15.60
CA LEU A 132 -1.41 10.83 -16.49
C LEU A 132 -2.15 12.10 -16.03
N ASP A 133 -2.90 12.04 -14.93
CA ASP A 133 -3.62 13.20 -14.42
C ASP A 133 -2.65 14.31 -13.98
N ALA A 134 -3.02 15.57 -14.16
CA ALA A 134 -2.15 16.71 -13.83
C ALA A 134 -1.71 16.74 -12.36
N LYS A 135 -2.53 16.21 -11.44
CA LYS A 135 -2.21 16.13 -10.00
C LYS A 135 -1.19 15.03 -9.66
N MET A 136 -1.08 14.04 -10.52
CA MET A 136 -0.17 12.89 -10.39
C MET A 136 1.08 13.04 -11.27
N SER A 137 0.96 13.80 -12.36
CA SER A 137 2.01 14.01 -13.35
C SER A 137 3.21 14.74 -12.74
N GLY A 138 4.40 14.19 -13.00
CA GLY A 138 5.67 14.72 -12.50
C GLY A 138 6.03 14.28 -11.08
N LEU A 139 5.22 13.42 -10.43
CA LEU A 139 5.65 12.77 -9.19
C LEU A 139 6.81 11.80 -9.45
N ARG A 140 7.81 11.82 -8.57
CA ARG A 140 8.87 10.81 -8.58
C ARG A 140 8.26 9.42 -8.38
N CYS A 141 8.66 8.48 -9.22
CA CYS A 141 8.13 7.12 -9.22
C CYS A 141 9.15 6.12 -8.68
N ALA A 142 8.73 5.30 -7.72
CA ALA A 142 9.45 4.12 -7.29
C ALA A 142 8.76 2.84 -7.77
N VAL A 143 9.57 1.87 -8.20
CA VAL A 143 9.12 0.51 -8.51
C VAL A 143 9.60 -0.46 -7.43
N LEU A 144 8.71 -1.35 -7.01
CA LEU A 144 9.03 -2.45 -6.11
C LEU A 144 9.49 -3.65 -6.93
N GLN A 145 10.69 -4.17 -6.64
CA GLN A 145 11.22 -5.36 -7.32
C GLN A 145 10.93 -6.63 -6.52
N GLY A 146 10.94 -7.81 -7.15
CA GLY A 146 10.92 -9.10 -6.45
C GLY A 146 9.62 -9.47 -5.71
N GLY A 147 8.60 -8.60 -5.67
CA GLY A 147 7.29 -8.93 -5.12
C GLY A 147 6.61 -10.04 -5.91
N ARG A 148 5.95 -10.97 -5.21
CA ARG A 148 5.10 -12.01 -5.82
C ARG A 148 3.75 -12.01 -5.13
N SER A 149 2.73 -11.61 -5.87
CA SER A 149 1.37 -11.56 -5.40
C SER A 149 0.82 -12.97 -5.18
N VAL A 150 0.16 -13.15 -4.04
CA VAL A 150 -0.69 -14.30 -3.73
C VAL A 150 -2.16 -13.88 -3.68
N PHE A 151 -2.50 -12.78 -4.35
CA PHE A 151 -3.85 -12.24 -4.41
C PHE A 151 -4.86 -13.30 -4.82
N TRP A 152 -5.89 -13.49 -3.99
CA TRP A 152 -6.87 -14.58 -4.13
C TRP A 152 -7.78 -14.46 -5.35
N ARG A 153 -7.69 -13.35 -6.10
CA ARG A 153 -8.30 -13.16 -7.41
C ARG A 153 -7.22 -12.76 -8.41
N PRO A 154 -6.31 -13.69 -8.77
CA PRO A 154 -5.23 -13.36 -9.70
C PRO A 154 -5.82 -12.86 -11.02
N GLN A 155 -5.23 -11.81 -11.57
CA GLN A 155 -5.62 -11.32 -12.89
C GLN A 155 -5.14 -12.32 -13.93
N ARG A 156 -6.06 -13.05 -14.58
CA ARG A 156 -5.71 -14.08 -15.57
C ARG A 156 -4.78 -13.51 -16.65
N GLY A 157 -3.70 -14.22 -16.93
CA GLY A 157 -2.71 -13.82 -17.94
C GLY A 157 -1.82 -12.64 -17.55
N LYS A 158 -1.81 -12.24 -16.27
CA LYS A 158 -0.92 -11.19 -15.77
C LYS A 158 0.21 -11.77 -14.92
N PRO A 159 1.40 -11.13 -14.91
CA PRO A 159 2.53 -11.58 -14.09
C PRO A 159 2.19 -11.59 -12.60
N SER A 160 2.75 -12.55 -11.85
CA SER A 160 2.63 -12.57 -10.39
C SER A 160 3.37 -11.41 -9.71
N SER A 161 4.22 -10.68 -10.44
CA SER A 161 4.84 -9.45 -9.94
C SER A 161 3.88 -8.27 -9.79
N TRP A 162 2.63 -8.42 -10.26
CA TRP A 162 1.60 -7.39 -10.12
C TRP A 162 0.91 -7.56 -8.77
N LEU A 163 1.40 -6.80 -7.78
CA LEU A 163 0.92 -6.82 -6.41
C LEU A 163 -0.48 -6.22 -6.28
N ALA A 164 -1.29 -6.77 -5.39
CA ALA A 164 -2.48 -6.08 -4.89
C ALA A 164 -2.06 -4.86 -4.04
N THR A 165 -2.93 -3.87 -3.93
CA THR A 165 -2.66 -2.62 -3.18
C THR A 165 -2.15 -2.87 -1.76
N ALA A 166 -2.76 -3.80 -1.01
CA ALA A 166 -2.29 -4.15 0.34
C ALA A 166 -0.90 -4.82 0.35
N GLU A 167 -0.58 -5.65 -0.65
CA GLU A 167 0.75 -6.27 -0.78
C GLU A 167 1.80 -5.23 -1.18
N ALA A 168 1.45 -4.29 -2.07
CA ALA A 168 2.33 -3.20 -2.46
C ALA A 168 2.64 -2.29 -1.25
N VAL A 169 1.63 -1.94 -0.45
CA VAL A 169 1.80 -1.19 0.79
C VAL A 169 2.70 -1.96 1.78
N HIS A 170 2.39 -3.23 2.07
CA HIS A 170 3.19 -4.06 2.97
C HIS A 170 4.65 -4.14 2.52
N LEU A 171 4.89 -4.41 1.24
CA LEU A 171 6.25 -4.52 0.69
C LEU A 171 6.99 -3.18 0.73
N SER A 172 6.34 -2.06 0.40
CA SER A 172 6.93 -0.72 0.50
C SER A 172 7.35 -0.40 1.93
N VAL A 173 6.47 -0.59 2.91
CA VAL A 173 6.76 -0.27 4.32
C VAL A 173 7.84 -1.20 4.88
N THR A 174 7.78 -2.50 4.57
CA THR A 174 8.83 -3.47 4.96
C THR A 174 10.20 -3.06 4.42
N ARG A 175 10.27 -2.61 3.16
CA ARG A 175 11.52 -2.14 2.56
C ARG A 175 12.04 -0.86 3.19
N LEU A 176 11.16 0.10 3.50
CA LEU A 176 11.55 1.32 4.19
C LEU A 176 12.12 1.01 5.58
N LEU A 177 11.48 0.11 6.34
CA LEU A 177 12.01 -0.33 7.63
C LEU A 177 13.40 -0.97 7.49
N ALA A 178 13.59 -1.85 6.49
CA ALA A 178 14.89 -2.45 6.22
C ALA A 178 15.96 -1.41 5.83
N LEU A 179 15.62 -0.43 5.00
CA LEU A 179 16.51 0.68 4.60
C LEU A 179 16.89 1.58 5.79
N GLN A 180 15.97 1.74 6.75
CA GLN A 180 16.24 2.40 8.03
C GLN A 180 17.12 1.57 8.98
N GLY A 181 17.39 0.29 8.67
CA GLY A 181 18.06 -0.65 9.58
C GLY A 181 17.14 -1.20 10.69
N CYS A 182 15.83 -1.00 10.58
CA CYS A 182 14.84 -1.51 11.52
C CYS A 182 14.58 -3.00 11.32
N GLN A 183 14.54 -3.76 12.41
CA GLN A 183 14.19 -5.20 12.42
C GLN A 183 12.71 -5.46 12.75
N GLY A 184 11.91 -4.39 12.89
CA GLY A 184 10.47 -4.50 13.11
C GLY A 184 9.74 -5.04 11.86
N ASN A 185 8.52 -5.56 12.06
CA ASN A 185 7.67 -6.03 10.97
C ASN A 185 6.32 -5.32 10.99
N VAL A 186 5.63 -5.37 9.85
CA VAL A 186 4.30 -4.78 9.64
C VAL A 186 3.35 -5.80 9.02
N ASP A 187 3.53 -7.08 9.35
CA ASP A 187 2.79 -8.19 8.73
C ASP A 187 1.28 -8.11 8.99
N ASP A 188 0.87 -7.45 10.07
CA ASP A 188 -0.53 -7.18 10.36
C ASP A 188 -1.20 -6.27 9.32
N LEU A 189 -0.47 -5.56 8.46
CA LEU A 189 -1.03 -4.91 7.25
C LEU A 189 -1.73 -5.91 6.33
N LEU A 190 -1.32 -7.19 6.37
CA LEU A 190 -1.92 -8.27 5.61
C LEU A 190 -3.01 -9.02 6.40
N PHE A 191 -3.42 -8.56 7.58
CA PHE A 191 -4.43 -9.23 8.42
C PHE A 191 -5.70 -9.59 7.65
N PHE A 192 -6.36 -8.60 7.04
CA PHE A 192 -7.56 -8.84 6.24
C PHE A 192 -7.24 -9.58 4.94
N PHE A 193 -6.09 -9.30 4.34
CA PHE A 193 -5.65 -9.97 3.12
C PHE A 193 -5.58 -11.49 3.34
N LYS A 194 -4.89 -11.93 4.39
CA LYS A 194 -4.78 -13.34 4.81
C LYS A 194 -6.13 -13.92 5.20
N PHE A 195 -6.96 -13.18 5.93
CA PHE A 195 -8.30 -13.62 6.31
C PHE A 195 -9.18 -13.95 5.09
N PHE A 196 -9.26 -13.04 4.11
CA PHE A 196 -10.06 -13.29 2.89
C PHE A 196 -9.44 -14.35 2.00
N TYR A 197 -8.11 -14.39 1.89
CA TYR A 197 -7.41 -15.45 1.17
C TYR A 197 -7.79 -16.84 1.71
N ALA A 198 -7.70 -17.04 3.04
CA ALA A 198 -8.05 -18.30 3.69
C ALA A 198 -9.54 -18.65 3.49
N LYS A 199 -10.44 -17.68 3.69
CA LYS A 199 -11.89 -17.87 3.51
C LYS A 199 -12.27 -18.25 2.09
N ILE A 200 -11.63 -17.66 1.09
CA ILE A 200 -11.91 -17.92 -0.32
C ILE A 200 -11.34 -19.26 -0.74
N ARG A 201 -10.13 -19.62 -0.29
CA ARG A 201 -9.57 -20.95 -0.56
C ARG A 201 -10.39 -22.08 0.06
N SER A 202 -10.88 -21.92 1.28
CA SER A 202 -11.79 -22.91 1.90
C SER A 202 -12.98 -23.18 0.99
N ARG A 203 -13.65 -22.12 0.51
CA ARG A 203 -14.81 -22.26 -0.38
C ARG A 203 -14.49 -22.96 -1.69
N TYR A 204 -13.33 -22.70 -2.30
CA TYR A 204 -12.95 -23.37 -3.55
C TYR A 204 -12.58 -24.84 -3.35
N LYS A 205 -12.01 -25.20 -2.19
CA LYS A 205 -11.82 -26.61 -1.80
C LYS A 205 -13.17 -27.31 -1.62
N ASP A 206 -14.09 -26.68 -0.88
CA ASP A 206 -15.43 -27.21 -0.63
C ASP A 206 -16.26 -27.36 -1.93
N SER A 207 -15.95 -26.55 -2.95
CA SER A 207 -16.62 -26.59 -4.27
C SER A 207 -15.92 -27.51 -5.29
N GLY A 208 -14.80 -28.16 -4.94
CA GLY A 208 -14.06 -29.06 -5.83
C GLY A 208 -13.32 -28.39 -7.00
N VAL A 209 -13.15 -27.06 -6.99
CA VAL A 209 -12.58 -26.27 -8.11
C VAL A 209 -11.06 -26.13 -8.04
N LEU A 210 -10.45 -26.40 -6.88
CA LEU A 210 -9.01 -26.46 -6.68
C LEU A 210 -8.67 -27.82 -6.06
N GLN A 211 -7.99 -28.70 -6.82
CA GLN A 211 -7.28 -29.86 -6.28
C GLN A 211 -5.92 -29.43 -5.74
#